data_AF-A0A177FXN0-F1
#
_entry.id   AF-A0A177FXN0-F1
#
_cell.length_a   1.000
_cell.length_b   1.000
_cell.length_c   1.000
_cell.angle_alpha   90.00
_cell.angle_beta   90.00
_cell.angle_gamma   90.00
#
_symmetry.space_group_name_H-M   'P 1'
#
loop_
_entity.id
_entity.type
_entity.pdbx_description
1 polymer ?
#
loop_
_entity_poly.entity_id
_entity_poly.type
_entity_poly.pdbx_seq_one_letter_code
_entity_poly.pdbx_strand_id
1 'polypeptide(L)'
;MTSSTLYNLFLPRAACAPLPEFATTAARAYFLTKKEAATGPFFEILRDSEAGIGNLNVMLKMLAPLIRSPEAVNGTLSTDDIHLFAHLHSLSLVRGIVYPPAVEAYRQTMSRLSGVGLYDAIAA
;
A
#
# COMPACT_ATOMS: atom_id res chain seq x y z
N MET A 1 -4.58 8.66 -12.93
CA MET A 1 -4.03 9.70 -12.01
C MET A 1 -3.95 9.26 -10.54
N THR A 2 -4.43 8.08 -10.14
CA THR A 2 -4.54 7.64 -8.73
C THR A 2 -3.29 6.96 -8.15
N SER A 3 -2.43 6.35 -8.98
CA SER A 3 -1.24 5.61 -8.52
C SER A 3 -0.21 6.50 -7.80
N SER A 4 -0.14 7.79 -8.15
CA SER A 4 0.82 8.75 -7.60
C SER A 4 0.65 8.96 -6.08
N THR A 5 -0.57 9.16 -5.59
CA THR A 5 -0.84 9.45 -4.17
C THR A 5 -0.54 8.26 -3.26
N LEU A 6 -0.92 7.06 -3.69
CA LEU A 6 -0.64 5.82 -2.95
C LEU A 6 0.86 5.58 -2.86
N TYR A 7 1.56 5.68 -3.98
CA TYR A 7 2.99 5.45 -4.04
C TYR A 7 3.76 6.46 -3.21
N ASN A 8 3.33 7.74 -3.23
CA ASN A 8 3.93 8.78 -2.40
C ASN A 8 3.81 8.48 -0.90
N LEU A 9 2.67 8.00 -0.41
CA LEU A 9 2.50 7.67 1.00
C LEU A 9 3.29 6.43 1.43
N PHE A 10 3.46 5.47 0.51
CA PHE A 10 4.20 4.23 0.76
C PHE A 10 5.72 4.45 0.83
N LEU A 11 6.30 5.19 -0.12
CA LEU A 11 7.74 5.38 -0.27
C LEU A 11 8.50 5.76 1.02
N PRO A 12 8.11 6.81 1.77
CA PRO A 12 8.83 7.21 2.97
C PRO A 12 8.72 6.16 4.08
N ARG A 13 7.59 5.43 4.15
CA ARG A 13 7.37 4.37 5.12
C ARG A 13 8.20 3.12 4.79
N ALA A 14 8.24 2.75 3.51
CA ALA A 14 9.09 1.67 3.02
C ALA A 14 10.57 1.94 3.31
N ALA A 15 11.02 3.19 3.09
CA ALA A 15 12.40 3.59 3.39
C ALA A 15 12.77 3.53 4.87
N CYS A 16 11.79 3.49 5.78
CA CYS A 16 12.00 3.35 7.23
C CYS A 16 11.72 1.92 7.73
N ALA A 17 11.00 1.11 6.95
CA ALA A 17 10.63 -0.25 7.32
C ALA A 17 11.83 -1.23 7.32
N PRO A 18 11.78 -2.31 8.11
CA PRO A 18 12.79 -3.36 8.14
C PRO A 18 12.64 -4.33 6.97
N LEU A 19 12.59 -3.81 5.73
CA LEU A 19 12.49 -4.64 4.52
C LEU A 19 13.87 -5.21 4.13
N PRO A 20 13.97 -6.48 3.68
CA PRO A 20 15.24 -7.13 3.37
C PRO A 20 16.11 -6.39 2.35
N GLU A 21 15.50 -5.76 1.35
CA GLU A 21 16.19 -4.93 0.35
C GLU A 21 16.89 -3.71 0.96
N PHE A 22 16.52 -3.31 2.18
CA PHE A 22 17.11 -2.20 2.94
C PHE A 22 17.93 -2.68 4.14
N ALA A 23 18.38 -3.95 4.15
CA ALA A 23 19.22 -4.50 5.21
C ALA A 23 20.58 -3.80 5.34
N THR A 24 21.08 -3.18 4.26
CA THR A 24 22.33 -2.40 4.30
C THR A 24 22.05 -0.90 4.30
N THR A 25 22.86 -0.14 5.03
CA THR A 25 22.80 1.33 5.04
C THR A 25 22.96 1.90 3.64
N ALA A 26 23.82 1.30 2.80
CA ALA A 26 24.03 1.73 1.42
C ALA A 26 22.78 1.56 0.54
N ALA A 27 22.08 0.43 0.64
CA ALA A 27 20.85 0.20 -0.11
C ALA A 27 19.73 1.17 0.30
N ARG A 28 19.59 1.41 1.62
CA ARG A 28 18.62 2.38 2.14
C ARG A 28 18.95 3.80 1.71
N ALA A 29 20.21 4.21 1.82
CA ALA A 29 20.67 5.53 1.38
C ALA A 29 20.44 5.74 -0.12
N TYR A 30 20.77 4.75 -0.94
CA TYR A 30 20.51 4.79 -2.38
C TYR A 30 19.01 4.96 -2.69
N PHE A 31 18.14 4.22 -2.00
CA PHE A 31 16.70 4.36 -2.17
C PHE A 31 16.20 5.76 -1.79
N LEU A 32 16.61 6.27 -0.63
CA LEU A 32 16.26 7.61 -0.15
C LEU A 32 16.68 8.68 -1.18
N THR A 33 17.97 8.74 -1.52
CA THR A 33 18.50 9.74 -2.45
C THR A 33 17.80 9.70 -3.80
N LYS A 34 17.60 8.50 -4.36
CA LYS A 34 16.96 8.35 -5.68
C LYS A 34 15.49 8.74 -5.66
N LYS A 35 14.75 8.39 -4.61
CA LYS A 35 13.31 8.61 -4.54
C LYS A 35 12.99 10.04 -4.14
N GLU A 36 13.67 10.62 -3.16
CA GLU A 36 13.47 12.03 -2.77
C GLU A 36 13.78 13.00 -3.92
N ALA A 37 14.75 12.68 -4.78
CA ALA A 37 15.02 13.47 -5.99
C ALA A 37 13.84 13.49 -6.98
N ALA A 38 12.98 12.48 -6.97
CA ALA A 38 11.83 12.36 -7.88
C ALA A 38 10.50 12.81 -7.22
N THR A 39 10.33 12.59 -5.92
CA THR A 39 9.06 12.82 -5.21
C THR A 39 9.07 14.04 -4.31
N GLY A 40 10.22 14.68 -4.12
CA GLY A 40 10.43 15.64 -3.04
C GLY A 40 10.78 14.95 -1.72
N PRO A 41 11.11 15.75 -0.69
CA PRO A 41 11.62 15.24 0.58
C PRO A 41 10.57 14.43 1.33
N PHE A 42 10.97 13.28 1.86
CA PHE A 42 10.09 12.33 2.52
C PHE A 42 9.46 12.87 3.80
N PHE A 43 10.15 13.78 4.50
CA PHE A 43 9.61 14.36 5.73
C PHE A 43 8.35 15.21 5.48
N GLU A 44 8.24 15.89 4.33
CA GLU A 44 7.06 16.67 3.98
C GLU A 44 5.87 15.76 3.69
N ILE A 45 6.11 14.67 2.95
CA ILE A 45 5.09 13.66 2.67
C ILE A 45 4.57 13.03 3.97
N LEU A 46 5.45 12.74 4.92
CA LEU A 46 5.06 12.20 6.22
C LEU A 46 4.23 13.21 7.02
N ARG A 47 4.69 14.46 7.09
CA ARG A 47 4.00 15.55 7.81
C ARG A 47 2.60 15.78 7.27
N ASP A 48 2.44 15.79 5.96
CA ASP A 48 1.20 16.19 5.29
C ASP A 48 0.36 14.95 4.85
N SER A 49 0.61 13.78 5.45
CA SER A 49 0.02 12.50 5.03
C SER A 49 -1.47 12.32 5.34
N GLU A 50 -2.02 13.08 6.30
CA GLU A 50 -3.40 12.89 6.79
C GLU A 50 -4.44 13.06 5.67
N ALA A 51 -4.32 14.13 4.87
CA ALA A 51 -5.24 14.38 3.76
C ALA A 51 -5.17 13.26 2.70
N GLY A 52 -3.97 12.75 2.41
CA GLY A 52 -3.76 11.64 1.48
C GLY A 52 -4.38 10.33 1.99
N ILE A 53 -4.20 10.03 3.27
CA ILE A 53 -4.81 8.87 3.95
C ILE A 53 -6.33 8.99 3.93
N GLY A 54 -6.88 10.17 4.22
CA GLY A 54 -8.32 10.44 4.15
C GLY A 54 -8.90 10.15 2.76
N ASN A 55 -8.23 10.62 1.70
CA ASN A 55 -8.65 10.34 0.33
C ASN A 55 -8.60 8.85 -0.01
N LEU A 56 -7.54 8.14 0.40
CA LEU A 56 -7.46 6.68 0.20
C LEU A 56 -8.59 5.94 0.93
N ASN A 57 -8.93 6.36 2.15
CA ASN A 57 -10.05 5.78 2.90
C ASN A 57 -11.39 5.98 2.19
N VAL A 58 -11.61 7.13 1.52
CA VAL A 58 -12.79 7.34 0.66
C VAL A 58 -12.76 6.40 -0.55
N MET A 59 -11.62 6.26 -1.22
CA MET A 59 -11.48 5.36 -2.36
C MET A 59 -11.73 3.89 -1.98
N LEU A 60 -11.26 3.44 -0.81
CA LEU A 60 -11.50 2.07 -0.34
C LEU A 60 -12.99 1.83 -0.04
N LYS A 61 -13.72 2.84 0.46
CA LYS A 61 -15.18 2.76 0.60
C LYS A 61 -15.88 2.61 -0.75
N MET A 62 -15.39 3.29 -1.79
CA MET A 62 -15.91 3.15 -3.16
C MET A 62 -15.54 1.80 -3.79
N LEU A 63 -14.38 1.24 -3.43
CA LEU A 63 -13.93 -0.08 -3.88
C LEU A 63 -14.77 -1.21 -3.27
N ALA A 64 -15.15 -1.09 -2.00
CA ALA A 64 -15.84 -2.14 -1.26
C ALA A 64 -17.04 -2.78 -1.99
N PRO A 65 -17.99 -2.03 -2.58
CA PRO A 65 -19.11 -2.62 -3.33
C PRO A 65 -18.73 -3.22 -4.68
N LEU A 66 -17.52 -2.97 -5.18
CA LEU A 66 -17.04 -3.51 -6.46
C LEU A 66 -16.40 -4.91 -6.30
N ILE A 67 -16.01 -5.28 -5.08
CA ILE A 67 -15.44 -6.60 -4.79
C ILE A 67 -16.57 -7.62 -4.77
N ARG A 68 -16.58 -8.52 -5.77
CA ARG A 68 -17.59 -9.58 -5.91
C ARG A 68 -17.33 -10.78 -5.01
N SER A 69 -16.08 -11.18 -4.83
CA SER A 69 -15.70 -12.20 -3.86
C SER A 69 -14.29 -11.94 -3.27
N PRO A 70 -14.00 -12.46 -2.07
CA PRO A 70 -12.67 -12.37 -1.46
C PRO A 70 -11.56 -13.03 -2.29
N GLU A 71 -11.89 -14.05 -3.09
CA GLU A 71 -10.94 -14.81 -3.92
C GLU A 71 -10.72 -14.20 -5.31
N ALA A 72 -11.60 -13.30 -5.75
CA ALA A 72 -11.50 -12.62 -7.04
C ALA A 72 -12.36 -11.36 -7.07
N VAL A 73 -11.75 -10.21 -7.34
CA VAL A 73 -12.44 -8.90 -7.34
C VAL A 73 -13.64 -8.88 -8.28
N ASN A 74 -13.54 -9.55 -9.43
CA ASN A 74 -14.60 -9.62 -10.44
C ASN A 74 -15.44 -10.91 -10.37
N GLY A 75 -15.22 -11.77 -9.37
CA GLY A 75 -15.86 -13.07 -9.20
C GLY A 75 -15.18 -14.22 -9.95
N THR A 76 -14.21 -13.92 -10.81
CA THR A 76 -13.29 -14.88 -11.43
C THR A 76 -11.92 -14.23 -11.51
N LEU A 77 -10.88 -14.98 -11.16
CA LEU A 77 -9.52 -14.46 -11.06
C LEU A 77 -9.09 -13.81 -12.38
N SER A 78 -8.61 -12.58 -12.31
CA SER A 78 -8.14 -11.84 -13.49
C SER A 78 -6.89 -11.02 -13.19
N THR A 79 -6.37 -10.31 -14.19
CA THR A 79 -5.26 -9.37 -14.00
C THR A 79 -5.60 -8.22 -13.05
N ASP A 80 -6.89 -7.92 -12.87
CA ASP A 80 -7.33 -6.91 -11.91
C ASP A 80 -6.97 -7.31 -10.49
N ASP A 81 -6.97 -8.60 -10.18
CA ASP A 81 -6.55 -9.12 -8.89
C ASP A 81 -5.05 -8.92 -8.63
N ILE A 82 -4.24 -9.10 -9.68
CA ILE A 82 -2.79 -8.88 -9.60
C ILE A 82 -2.50 -7.41 -9.30
N HIS A 83 -3.16 -6.50 -10.02
CA HIS A 83 -2.96 -5.07 -9.83
C HIS A 83 -3.54 -4.58 -8.52
N LEU A 84 -4.77 -4.96 -8.18
CA LEU A 84 -5.44 -4.49 -6.96
C LEU A 84 -4.71 -4.97 -5.72
N PHE A 85 -4.35 -6.25 -5.65
CA PHE A 85 -3.67 -6.80 -4.49
C PHE A 85 -2.30 -6.15 -4.26
N ALA A 86 -1.52 -5.85 -5.31
CA ALA A 86 -0.26 -5.14 -5.17
C ALA A 86 -0.42 -3.75 -4.51
N HIS A 87 -1.51 -3.04 -4.82
CA HIS A 87 -1.82 -1.77 -4.19
C HIS A 87 -2.25 -1.94 -2.73
N LEU A 88 -3.16 -2.89 -2.43
CA LEU A 88 -3.63 -3.15 -1.07
C LEU A 88 -2.49 -3.65 -0.15
N HIS A 89 -1.60 -4.47 -0.69
CA HIS A 89 -0.39 -4.90 -0.01
C HIS A 89 0.51 -3.71 0.35
N SER A 90 0.77 -2.80 -0.59
CA SER A 90 1.55 -1.59 -0.30
C SER A 90 0.87 -0.68 0.73
N LEU A 91 -0.46 -0.55 0.67
CA LEU A 91 -1.24 0.23 1.63
C LEU A 91 -1.19 -0.33 3.05
N SER A 92 -0.96 -1.64 3.22
CA SER A 92 -0.86 -2.25 4.56
C SER A 92 0.30 -1.72 5.40
N LEU A 93 1.28 -1.05 4.78
CA LEU A 93 2.37 -0.38 5.49
C LEU A 93 1.98 1.01 6.01
N VAL A 94 0.87 1.58 5.56
CA VAL A 94 0.41 2.92 5.90
C VAL A 94 -0.56 2.86 7.08
N ARG A 95 -0.13 3.31 8.26
CA ARG A 95 -1.00 3.39 9.43
C ARG A 95 -2.09 4.44 9.21
N GLY A 96 -3.31 4.14 9.68
CA GLY A 96 -4.48 5.01 9.54
C GLY A 96 -5.36 4.72 8.32
N ILE A 97 -4.95 3.78 7.45
CA ILE A 97 -5.84 3.23 6.43
C ILE A 97 -6.95 2.41 7.10
N VAL A 98 -8.19 2.67 6.71
CA VAL A 98 -9.38 1.98 7.19
C VAL A 98 -9.90 1.09 6.07
N TYR A 99 -9.75 -0.23 6.24
CA TYR A 99 -10.24 -1.22 5.29
C TYR A 99 -11.70 -1.58 5.57
N PRO A 100 -12.65 -1.30 4.65
CA PRO A 100 -14.02 -1.81 4.78
C PRO A 100 -14.03 -3.36 4.80
N PRO A 101 -15.03 -4.00 5.42
CA PRO A 101 -15.04 -5.46 5.61
C PRO A 101 -14.82 -6.29 4.34
N ALA A 102 -15.39 -5.88 3.20
CA ALA A 102 -15.19 -6.56 1.92
C ALA A 102 -13.73 -6.45 1.41
N VAL A 103 -13.11 -5.28 1.59
CA VAL A 103 -11.71 -5.04 1.23
C VAL A 103 -10.77 -5.80 2.17
N GLU A 104 -11.08 -5.84 3.47
CA GLU A 104 -10.33 -6.60 4.46
C GLU A 104 -10.35 -8.10 4.12
N ALA A 105 -11.53 -8.67 3.90
CA ALA A 105 -11.69 -10.07 3.54
C ALA A 105 -10.91 -10.41 2.27
N TYR A 106 -11.00 -9.55 1.24
CA TYR A 106 -10.26 -9.70 -0.01
C TYR A 106 -8.74 -9.66 0.20
N ARG A 107 -8.18 -8.61 0.84
CA ARG A 107 -6.72 -8.48 0.98
C ARG A 107 -6.13 -9.62 1.81
N GLN A 108 -6.82 -10.08 2.85
CA GLN A 108 -6.36 -11.22 3.66
C GLN A 108 -6.42 -12.53 2.88
N THR A 109 -7.46 -12.73 2.08
CA THR A 109 -7.60 -13.92 1.22
C THR A 109 -6.52 -13.95 0.15
N MET A 110 -6.28 -12.85 -0.54
CA MET A 110 -5.25 -12.75 -1.58
C MET A 110 -3.83 -12.87 -1.01
N SER A 111 -3.57 -12.33 0.18
CA SER A 111 -2.33 -12.53 0.95
C SER A 111 -2.08 -14.02 1.19
N ARG A 112 -3.08 -14.74 1.70
CA ARG A 112 -3.00 -16.18 1.94
C ARG A 112 -2.82 -16.99 0.64
N LEU A 113 -3.57 -16.68 -0.41
CA LEU A 113 -3.54 -17.41 -1.68
C LEU A 113 -2.23 -17.21 -2.45
N SER A 114 -1.66 -16.01 -2.40
CA SER A 114 -0.40 -15.68 -3.07
C SER A 114 0.85 -16.02 -2.26
N GLY A 115 0.72 -16.23 -0.94
CA GLY A 115 1.85 -16.39 -0.05
C GLY A 115 2.61 -15.08 0.22
N VAL A 116 2.02 -13.92 -0.11
CA VAL A 116 2.62 -12.60 0.09
C VAL A 116 1.99 -11.94 1.31
N GLY A 117 2.73 -11.93 2.42
CA GLY A 117 2.26 -11.38 3.69
C GLY A 117 2.11 -9.86 3.69
N LEU A 118 1.07 -9.37 4.38
CA LEU A 118 0.81 -7.93 4.56
C LEU A 118 1.76 -7.31 5.59
N TYR A 119 1.98 -6.01 5.50
CA TYR A 119 2.85 -5.23 6.37
C TYR A 119 2.20 -4.71 7.66
N ASP A 120 1.00 -5.17 8.00
CA ASP A 120 0.19 -4.65 9.12
C ASP A 120 0.98 -4.56 10.45
N ALA A 121 1.85 -5.55 10.72
CA ALA A 121 2.66 -5.62 11.95
C ALA A 121 3.75 -4.54 12.05
N ILE A 122 4.15 -3.96 10.91
CA ILE A 122 5.21 -2.94 10.82
C ILE A 122 4.70 -1.61 10.26
N ALA A 123 3.37 -1.43 10.20
CA ALA A 123 2.74 -0.24 9.65
C ALA A 123 3.11 1.02 10.45
N ALA A 124 3.40 2.11 9.73
CA ALA A 124 3.85 3.39 10.29
C ALA A 124 2.99 4.56 9.83
#